data_AF-R9LLU6-F1
#
_entry.id   AF-R9LLU6-F1
#
_cell.length_a   1.000
_cell.length_b   1.000
_cell.length_c   1.000
_cell.angle_alpha   90.00
_cell.angle_beta   90.00
_cell.angle_gamma   90.00
#
_symmetry.space_group_name_H-M   'P 1'
#
loop_
_entity.id
_entity.type
_entity.pdbx_description
1 polymer ?
#
loop_
_entity_poly.entity_id
_entity_poly.type
_entity_poly.pdbx_seq_one_letter_code
_entity_poly.pdbx_strand_id
1 'polypeptide(L)'
;MIEYTTVRSDASDEFTERRSRFIGYIRPARTEEEAVAFINEKKSAHWDAAHNVYAYILREGQTRRYSDDGEPQGTAGMPVLDVLQKEGLTDIVVVVTRYFGGILLGAGGLVRAYSHGAKLAVDAAERMTVSECTELALEFGYDLYGKISYILPKYHARTTFSDFGAVVRLQILLRDCDLPPFEKELTELTAAQVVPQAIEKRFACIEG
;
A
#
# COMPACT_ATOMS: atom_id res chain seq x y z
N MET A 1 -6.72 11.96 -1.26
CA MET A 1 -6.80 10.86 -2.25
C MET A 1 -7.64 9.80 -1.56
N ILE A 2 -8.85 9.52 -2.07
CA ILE A 2 -9.86 8.73 -1.33
C ILE A 2 -9.44 7.25 -1.23
N GLU A 3 -8.68 6.78 -2.22
CA GLU A 3 -8.12 5.43 -2.29
C GLU A 3 -6.77 5.42 -3.01
N TYR A 4 -5.91 4.48 -2.66
CA TYR A 4 -4.62 4.25 -3.33
C TYR A 4 -4.27 2.77 -3.32
N THR A 5 -3.39 2.36 -4.24
CA THR A 5 -2.88 0.99 -4.30
C THR A 5 -1.47 0.93 -3.71
N THR A 6 -1.22 -0.06 -2.86
CA THR A 6 0.09 -0.39 -2.29
C THR A 6 0.30 -1.91 -2.36
N VAL A 7 1.32 -2.42 -1.69
CA VAL A 7 1.60 -3.86 -1.57
C VAL A 7 1.40 -4.33 -0.13
N ARG A 8 0.95 -5.59 0.05
CA ARG A 8 0.60 -6.13 1.37
C ARG A 8 1.82 -6.41 2.24
N SER A 9 2.90 -6.88 1.61
CA SER A 9 4.13 -7.29 2.27
C SER A 9 5.32 -7.15 1.33
N ASP A 10 6.50 -7.41 1.87
CA ASP A 10 7.72 -7.55 1.09
C ASP A 10 7.57 -8.61 0.00
N ALA A 11 8.13 -8.31 -1.17
CA ALA A 11 8.30 -9.27 -2.25
C ALA A 11 9.59 -9.00 -3.01
N SER A 12 10.07 -10.01 -3.71
CA SER A 12 11.27 -9.90 -4.54
C SER A 12 11.30 -10.95 -5.62
N ASP A 13 11.96 -10.60 -6.72
CA ASP A 13 12.29 -11.56 -7.77
C ASP A 13 13.54 -11.08 -8.52
N GLU A 14 14.15 -11.95 -9.31
CA GLU A 14 15.42 -11.69 -9.96
C GLU A 14 15.53 -12.22 -11.38
N PHE A 15 16.44 -11.62 -12.13
CA PHE A 15 16.80 -12.09 -13.45
C PHE A 15 18.28 -11.83 -13.74
N THR A 16 18.78 -12.45 -14.80
CA THR A 16 20.14 -12.24 -15.29
C THR A 16 20.11 -11.81 -16.75
N GLU A 17 20.78 -10.70 -17.06
CA GLU A 17 20.96 -10.21 -18.43
C GLU A 17 22.44 -9.94 -18.70
N ARG A 18 22.96 -10.57 -19.77
CA ARG A 18 24.38 -10.48 -20.17
C ARG A 18 25.32 -10.66 -18.97
N ARG A 19 25.07 -11.72 -18.19
CA ARG A 19 25.78 -12.11 -16.96
C ARG A 19 25.63 -11.17 -15.77
N SER A 20 25.01 -10.00 -15.94
CA SER A 20 24.68 -9.14 -14.81
C SER A 20 23.39 -9.64 -14.16
N ARG A 21 23.41 -9.86 -12.85
CA ARG A 21 22.23 -10.27 -12.07
C ARG A 21 21.56 -9.04 -11.49
N PHE A 22 20.25 -8.98 -11.59
CA PHE A 22 19.41 -7.92 -11.05
C PHE A 22 18.37 -8.54 -10.13
N ILE A 23 18.26 -8.01 -8.92
CA ILE A 23 17.31 -8.47 -7.91
C ILE A 23 16.44 -7.28 -7.56
N GLY A 24 15.14 -7.37 -7.86
CA GLY A 24 14.17 -6.37 -7.48
C GLY A 24 13.55 -6.70 -6.14
N TYR A 25 13.49 -5.74 -5.25
CA TYR A 25 12.83 -5.81 -3.95
C TYR A 25 11.77 -4.72 -3.87
N ILE A 26 10.60 -5.04 -3.31
CA ILE A 26 9.54 -4.08 -3.02
C ILE A 26 9.03 -4.29 -1.59
N ARG A 27 8.71 -3.20 -0.90
CA ARG A 27 8.13 -3.20 0.45
C ARG A 27 7.12 -2.05 0.59
N PRO A 28 6.02 -2.23 1.34
CA PRO A 28 5.18 -1.10 1.75
C PRO A 28 5.95 -0.16 2.68
N ALA A 29 5.92 1.14 2.40
CA ALA A 29 6.54 2.18 3.23
C ALA A 29 5.67 3.42 3.23
N ARG A 30 5.27 3.89 4.41
CA ARG A 30 4.38 5.04 4.59
C ARG A 30 5.16 6.33 4.82
N THR A 31 6.36 6.23 5.39
CA THR A 31 7.21 7.37 5.70
C THR A 31 8.58 7.28 5.04
N GLU A 32 9.29 8.41 5.00
CA GLU A 32 10.64 8.46 4.45
C GLU A 32 11.62 7.63 5.30
N GLU A 33 11.42 7.57 6.61
CA GLU A 33 12.21 6.76 7.54
C GLU A 33 12.06 5.26 7.24
N GLU A 34 10.84 4.78 7.01
CA GLU A 34 10.58 3.37 6.63
C GLU A 34 11.25 3.02 5.29
N ALA A 35 11.14 3.91 4.30
CA ALA A 35 11.78 3.73 3.00
C ALA A 35 13.31 3.70 3.11
N VAL A 36 13.90 4.65 3.84
CA VAL A 36 15.36 4.73 4.06
C VAL A 36 15.87 3.53 4.86
N ALA A 37 15.11 3.06 5.85
CA ALA A 37 15.46 1.86 6.61
C ALA A 37 15.56 0.63 5.70
N PHE A 38 14.59 0.43 4.79
CA PHE A 38 14.63 -0.66 3.83
C PHE A 38 15.78 -0.54 2.83
N ILE A 39 16.05 0.67 2.34
CA ILE A 39 17.19 0.91 1.43
C ILE A 39 18.49 0.53 2.12
N ASN A 40 18.69 0.94 3.38
CA ASN A 40 19.89 0.60 4.15
C ASN A 40 19.97 -0.89 4.48
N GLU A 41 18.84 -1.55 4.75
CA GLU A 41 18.76 -3.00 4.92
C GLU A 41 19.29 -3.73 3.67
N LYS A 42 18.79 -3.38 2.47
CA LYS A 42 19.23 -4.01 1.21
C LYS A 42 20.67 -3.66 0.84
N LYS A 43 21.10 -2.41 1.07
CA LYS A 43 22.51 -2.02 0.90
C LYS A 43 23.45 -2.81 1.81
N SER A 44 23.03 -3.10 3.05
CA SER A 44 23.83 -3.89 3.99
C SER A 44 23.84 -5.37 3.60
N ALA A 45 22.70 -5.92 3.18
CA ALA A 45 22.60 -7.30 2.70
C ALA A 45 23.39 -7.54 1.41
N HIS A 46 23.52 -6.52 0.56
CA HIS A 46 24.21 -6.55 -0.73
C HIS A 46 25.36 -5.55 -0.78
N TRP A 47 26.19 -5.56 0.26
CA TRP A 47 27.33 -4.65 0.39
C TRP A 47 28.38 -4.84 -0.72
N ASP A 48 28.41 -6.02 -1.34
CA ASP A 48 29.31 -6.41 -2.42
C ASP A 48 28.70 -6.25 -3.83
N ALA A 49 27.46 -5.79 -3.91
CA ALA A 49 26.82 -5.47 -5.20
C ALA A 49 27.45 -4.20 -5.81
N ALA A 50 27.34 -4.09 -7.14
CA ALA A 50 27.84 -2.92 -7.85
C ALA A 50 26.99 -1.68 -7.54
N HIS A 51 25.66 -1.85 -7.53
CA HIS A 51 24.70 -0.77 -7.32
C HIS A 51 23.44 -1.30 -6.61
N ASN A 52 22.87 -0.49 -5.72
CA ASN A 52 21.59 -0.66 -5.05
C ASN A 52 20.70 0.54 -5.37
N VAL A 53 20.20 0.55 -6.61
CA VAL A 53 19.35 1.59 -7.17
C VAL A 53 17.99 1.54 -6.48
N TYR A 54 17.39 2.69 -6.18
CA TYR A 54 16.10 2.70 -5.50
C TYR A 54 15.17 3.77 -6.02
N ALA A 55 13.87 3.57 -5.77
CA ALA A 55 12.86 4.61 -5.85
C ALA A 55 11.75 4.36 -4.82
N TYR A 56 11.09 5.43 -4.39
CA TYR A 56 9.90 5.34 -3.54
C TYR A 56 8.89 6.44 -3.87
N ILE A 57 7.62 6.11 -3.62
CA ILE A 57 6.48 7.02 -3.76
C ILE A 57 5.72 6.97 -2.44
N LEU A 58 5.61 8.10 -1.76
CA LEU A 58 4.89 8.23 -0.50
C LEU A 58 3.75 9.23 -0.66
N ARG A 59 2.60 8.95 -0.04
CA ARG A 59 1.50 9.92 0.04
C ARG A 59 1.87 11.07 0.96
N GLU A 60 2.51 10.76 2.08
CA GLU A 60 2.97 11.77 3.02
C GLU A 60 4.01 12.68 2.36
N GLY A 61 3.77 14.00 2.44
CA GLY A 61 4.57 15.01 1.74
C GLY A 61 4.50 14.96 0.21
N GLN A 62 3.66 14.11 -0.39
CA GLN A 62 3.60 13.85 -1.83
C GLN A 62 4.97 13.51 -2.43
N THR A 63 5.77 12.78 -1.68
CA THR A 63 7.20 12.59 -1.97
C THR A 63 7.42 11.52 -3.02
N ARG A 64 8.27 11.83 -4.00
CA ARG A 64 8.81 10.89 -4.97
C ARG A 64 10.30 11.05 -5.00
N ARG A 65 11.05 9.97 -4.74
CA ARG A 65 12.51 9.99 -4.82
C ARG A 65 13.01 8.78 -5.57
N TYR A 66 14.20 8.95 -6.16
CA TYR A 66 14.97 7.88 -6.77
C TYR A 66 16.47 8.17 -6.62
N SER A 67 17.29 7.15 -6.83
CA SER A 67 18.73 7.26 -6.92
C SER A 67 19.27 6.26 -7.93
N ASP A 68 20.20 6.71 -8.77
CA ASP A 68 20.93 5.84 -9.69
C ASP A 68 22.09 5.07 -9.00
N ASP A 69 22.39 5.37 -7.73
CA ASP A 69 23.41 4.68 -6.91
C ASP A 69 24.77 4.45 -7.61
N GLY A 70 25.22 5.43 -8.41
CA GLY A 70 26.49 5.36 -9.15
C GLY A 70 26.38 4.83 -10.58
N GLU A 71 25.21 4.37 -11.01
CA GLU A 71 24.93 4.18 -12.45
C GLU A 71 24.92 5.53 -13.19
N PRO A 72 25.08 5.52 -14.53
CA PRO A 72 24.94 6.74 -15.32
C PRO A 72 23.59 7.42 -15.06
N GLN A 73 23.63 8.74 -14.90
CA GLN A 73 22.48 9.54 -14.48
C GLN A 73 21.24 9.28 -15.34
N GLY A 74 20.11 9.01 -14.68
CA GLY A 74 18.81 8.79 -15.30
C GLY A 74 18.66 7.43 -15.99
N THR A 75 19.66 6.55 -15.92
CA THR A 75 19.60 5.23 -16.58
C THR A 75 19.09 4.11 -15.67
N ALA A 76 18.88 4.38 -14.37
CA ALA A 76 18.50 3.36 -13.42
C ALA A 76 17.35 3.78 -12.50
N GLY A 77 17.56 4.74 -11.60
CA GLY A 77 16.58 5.13 -10.58
C GLY A 77 15.32 5.75 -11.17
N MET A 78 15.47 6.58 -12.22
CA MET A 78 14.31 7.14 -12.93
C MET A 78 13.46 6.06 -13.62
N PRO A 79 14.03 5.10 -14.36
CA PRO A 79 13.30 3.93 -14.84
C PRO A 79 12.56 3.13 -13.76
N VAL A 80 13.17 2.92 -12.58
CA VAL A 80 12.50 2.26 -11.44
C VAL A 80 11.29 3.08 -10.98
N LEU A 81 11.45 4.40 -10.81
CA LEU A 81 10.34 5.29 -10.43
C LEU A 81 9.21 5.29 -11.46
N ASP A 82 9.54 5.35 -12.75
CA ASP A 82 8.56 5.34 -13.84
C ASP A 82 7.68 4.09 -13.82
N VAL A 83 8.25 2.92 -13.47
CA VAL A 83 7.47 1.68 -13.31
C VAL A 83 6.45 1.86 -12.18
N LEU A 84 6.87 2.32 -11.02
CA LEU A 84 5.97 2.51 -9.87
C LEU A 84 4.81 3.48 -10.19
N GLN A 85 5.11 4.54 -10.93
CA GLN A 85 4.09 5.50 -11.37
C GLN A 85 3.10 4.90 -12.37
N LYS A 86 3.60 4.14 -13.36
CA LYS A 86 2.74 3.47 -14.36
C LYS A 86 1.85 2.41 -13.72
N GLU A 87 2.35 1.74 -12.69
CA GLU A 87 1.62 0.72 -11.93
C GLU A 87 0.64 1.33 -10.90
N GLY A 88 0.63 2.66 -10.74
CA GLY A 88 -0.28 3.36 -9.83
C GLY A 88 -0.03 3.07 -8.36
N LEU A 89 1.19 2.67 -7.99
CA LEU A 89 1.52 2.30 -6.61
C LEU A 89 1.93 3.53 -5.79
N THR A 90 1.55 3.54 -4.51
CA THR A 90 1.90 4.58 -3.55
C THR A 90 2.10 3.97 -2.15
N ASP A 91 2.81 4.68 -1.27
CA ASP A 91 3.33 4.17 0.01
C ASP A 91 4.15 2.90 -0.19
N ILE A 92 5.13 2.98 -1.08
CA ILE A 92 6.02 1.87 -1.42
C ILE A 92 7.45 2.34 -1.58
N VAL A 93 8.38 1.40 -1.40
CA VAL A 93 9.79 1.55 -1.74
C VAL A 93 10.25 0.34 -2.54
N VAL A 94 11.08 0.59 -3.55
CA VAL A 94 11.74 -0.43 -4.36
C VAL A 94 13.23 -0.23 -4.35
N VAL A 95 13.97 -1.35 -4.24
CA VAL A 95 15.42 -1.41 -4.44
C VAL A 95 15.70 -2.44 -5.53
N VAL A 96 16.45 -2.06 -6.55
CA VAL A 96 16.99 -2.97 -7.55
C VAL A 96 18.49 -3.08 -7.36
N THR A 97 18.92 -4.23 -6.83
CA THR A 97 20.33 -4.57 -6.62
C THR A 97 20.91 -5.16 -7.88
N ARG A 98 22.08 -4.66 -8.31
CA ARG A 98 22.81 -5.15 -9.48
C ARG A 98 24.16 -5.72 -9.10
N TYR A 99 24.41 -6.96 -9.51
CA TYR A 99 25.73 -7.56 -9.56
C TYR A 99 26.28 -7.51 -11.00
N PHE A 100 27.41 -6.84 -11.20
CA PHE A 100 27.98 -6.66 -12.54
C PHE A 100 28.58 -7.96 -13.10
N GLY A 101 28.17 -8.33 -14.31
CA GLY A 101 28.57 -9.58 -14.97
C GLY A 101 29.81 -9.52 -15.86
N GLY A 102 30.56 -8.41 -15.85
CA GLY A 102 31.71 -8.20 -16.74
C GLY A 102 31.36 -7.75 -18.16
N ILE A 103 30.07 -7.60 -18.50
CA ILE A 103 29.61 -7.16 -19.83
C ILE A 103 28.76 -5.90 -19.69
N LEU A 104 29.17 -4.81 -20.35
CA LEU A 104 28.45 -3.54 -20.34
C LEU A 104 27.13 -3.64 -21.11
N LEU A 105 26.04 -3.16 -20.50
CA LEU A 105 24.70 -3.12 -21.11
C LEU A 105 24.48 -1.88 -22.00
N GLY A 106 25.25 -0.82 -21.79
CA GLY A 106 25.00 0.50 -22.39
C GLY A 106 23.77 1.19 -21.77
N ALA A 107 23.62 2.50 -21.97
CA ALA A 107 22.57 3.31 -21.33
C ALA A 107 21.14 2.76 -21.57
N GLY A 108 20.79 2.47 -22.81
CA GLY A 108 19.47 1.90 -23.13
C GLY A 108 19.27 0.48 -22.60
N GLY A 109 20.35 -0.28 -22.41
CA GLY A 109 20.28 -1.60 -21.78
C GLY A 109 20.03 -1.49 -20.27
N LEU A 110 20.67 -0.55 -19.59
CA LEU A 110 20.44 -0.27 -18.17
C LEU A 110 19.00 0.18 -17.91
N VAL A 111 18.48 1.11 -18.72
CA VAL A 111 17.10 1.59 -18.60
C VAL A 111 16.10 0.42 -18.65
N ARG A 112 16.29 -0.52 -19.59
CA ARG A 112 15.43 -1.70 -19.71
C ARG A 112 15.62 -2.66 -18.54
N ALA A 113 16.85 -2.94 -18.14
CA ALA A 113 17.14 -3.87 -17.06
C ALA A 113 16.59 -3.38 -15.71
N TYR A 114 16.76 -2.10 -15.38
CA TYR A 114 16.22 -1.52 -14.14
C TYR A 114 14.69 -1.43 -14.15
N SER A 115 14.09 -1.04 -15.27
CA SER A 115 12.63 -1.12 -15.45
C SER A 115 12.13 -2.56 -15.21
N HIS A 116 12.81 -3.55 -15.78
CA HIS A 116 12.42 -4.94 -15.66
C HIS A 116 12.57 -5.46 -14.23
N GLY A 117 13.68 -5.14 -13.55
CA GLY A 117 13.89 -5.52 -12.15
C GLY A 117 12.83 -4.94 -11.22
N ALA A 118 12.46 -3.67 -11.41
CA ALA A 118 11.37 -3.06 -10.65
C ALA A 118 10.02 -3.74 -10.95
N LYS A 119 9.74 -4.03 -12.23
CA LYS A 119 8.50 -4.68 -12.65
C LYS A 119 8.35 -6.09 -12.09
N LEU A 120 9.43 -6.88 -12.07
CA LEU A 120 9.44 -8.21 -11.46
C LEU A 120 9.11 -8.16 -9.97
N ALA A 121 9.71 -7.22 -9.22
CA ALA A 121 9.38 -7.03 -7.81
C ALA A 121 7.89 -6.67 -7.62
N VAL A 122 7.38 -5.76 -8.46
CA VAL A 122 5.97 -5.36 -8.44
C VAL A 122 5.03 -6.53 -8.79
N ASP A 123 5.40 -7.39 -9.73
CA ASP A 123 4.59 -8.55 -10.15
C ASP A 123 4.63 -9.69 -9.13
N ALA A 124 5.73 -9.82 -8.40
CA ALA A 124 5.86 -10.76 -7.29
C ALA A 124 5.06 -10.32 -6.05
N ALA A 125 4.68 -9.04 -5.95
CA ALA A 125 3.99 -8.49 -4.79
C ALA A 125 2.47 -8.69 -4.85
N GLU A 126 1.88 -9.03 -3.71
CA GLU A 126 0.44 -8.98 -3.53
C GLU A 126 -0.01 -7.52 -3.39
N ARG A 127 -0.76 -7.00 -4.38
CA ARG A 127 -1.29 -5.65 -4.36
C ARG A 127 -2.53 -5.56 -3.48
N MET A 128 -2.71 -4.41 -2.84
CA MET A 128 -3.89 -4.10 -2.05
C MET A 128 -4.33 -2.65 -2.22
N THR A 129 -5.63 -2.43 -2.23
CA THR A 129 -6.22 -1.09 -2.22
C THR A 129 -6.49 -0.66 -0.79
N VAL A 130 -6.16 0.58 -0.49
CA VAL A 130 -6.36 1.20 0.82
C VAL A 130 -7.21 2.45 0.62
N SER A 131 -8.28 2.57 1.40
CA SER A 131 -9.22 3.69 1.33
C SER A 131 -9.23 4.48 2.63
N GLU A 132 -9.61 5.76 2.56
CA GLU A 132 -10.02 6.52 3.74
C GLU A 132 -11.23 5.83 4.36
N CYS A 133 -11.10 5.46 5.64
CA CYS A 133 -12.13 4.80 6.40
C CYS A 133 -12.38 5.57 7.69
N THR A 134 -13.63 5.54 8.14
CA THR A 134 -14.05 6.10 9.42
C THR A 134 -14.57 4.96 10.30
N GLU A 135 -14.08 4.93 11.53
CA GLU A 135 -14.61 4.06 12.56
C GLU A 135 -15.79 4.73 13.25
N LEU A 136 -16.93 4.05 13.26
CA LEU A 136 -18.17 4.51 13.87
C LEU A 136 -18.48 3.67 15.10
N ALA A 137 -18.87 4.32 16.19
CA ALA A 137 -19.52 3.70 17.33
C ALA A 137 -21.04 3.74 17.16
N LEU A 138 -21.68 2.60 17.43
CA LEU A 138 -23.12 2.42 17.47
C LEU A 138 -23.51 1.90 18.85
N GLU A 139 -24.53 2.48 19.47
CA GLU A 139 -25.15 1.98 20.70
C GLU A 139 -26.65 1.85 20.48
N PHE A 140 -27.22 0.66 20.75
CA PHE A 140 -28.63 0.38 20.46
C PHE A 140 -29.19 -0.82 21.24
N GLY A 141 -30.52 -0.95 21.27
CA GLY A 141 -31.22 -2.07 21.89
C GLY A 141 -31.14 -3.37 21.11
N TYR A 142 -31.26 -4.51 21.79
CA TYR A 142 -31.17 -5.85 21.17
C TYR A 142 -32.19 -6.09 20.05
N ASP A 143 -33.33 -5.39 20.08
CA ASP A 143 -34.37 -5.44 19.04
C ASP A 143 -33.90 -4.92 17.67
N LEU A 144 -32.87 -4.07 17.65
CA LEU A 144 -32.27 -3.53 16.43
C LEU A 144 -31.04 -4.31 15.94
N TYR A 145 -30.47 -5.20 16.77
CA TYR A 145 -29.23 -5.90 16.43
C TYR A 145 -29.32 -6.70 15.14
N GLY A 146 -30.39 -7.49 14.97
CA GLY A 146 -30.58 -8.28 13.75
C GLY A 146 -30.73 -7.40 12.50
N LYS A 147 -31.42 -6.26 12.62
CA LYS A 147 -31.62 -5.32 11.52
C LYS A 147 -30.31 -4.63 11.13
N ILE A 148 -29.57 -4.11 12.11
CA ILE A 148 -28.29 -3.43 11.85
C ILE A 148 -27.27 -4.42 11.29
N SER A 149 -27.11 -5.59 11.90
CA SER A 149 -26.18 -6.62 11.44
C SER A 149 -26.49 -7.10 10.01
N TYR A 150 -27.76 -7.05 9.59
CA TYR A 150 -28.17 -7.43 8.24
C TYR A 150 -27.67 -6.44 7.17
N ILE A 151 -27.60 -5.15 7.46
CA ILE A 151 -27.16 -4.14 6.48
C ILE A 151 -25.63 -3.99 6.42
N LEU A 152 -24.89 -4.35 7.49
CA LEU A 152 -23.43 -4.19 7.53
C LEU A 152 -22.68 -4.80 6.32
N PRO A 153 -22.99 -6.03 5.87
CA PRO A 153 -22.29 -6.63 4.72
C PRO A 153 -22.49 -5.87 3.41
N LYS A 154 -23.64 -5.20 3.22
CA LYS A 154 -23.92 -4.40 2.02
C LYS A 154 -22.91 -3.26 1.82
N TYR A 155 -22.34 -2.77 2.91
CA TYR A 155 -21.37 -1.67 2.93
C TYR A 155 -19.94 -2.17 3.21
N HIS A 156 -19.72 -3.48 3.15
CA HIS A 156 -18.45 -4.11 3.51
C HIS A 156 -17.94 -3.67 4.89
N ALA A 157 -18.85 -3.36 5.82
CA ALA A 157 -18.48 -2.82 7.12
C ALA A 157 -17.74 -3.89 7.92
N ARG A 158 -16.53 -3.56 8.39
CA ARG A 158 -15.76 -4.46 9.25
C ARG A 158 -16.06 -4.15 10.71
N THR A 159 -16.64 -5.10 11.43
CA THR A 159 -16.81 -4.95 12.89
C THR A 159 -15.45 -5.05 13.58
N THR A 160 -15.08 -4.02 14.33
CA THR A 160 -13.79 -3.92 15.04
C THR A 160 -13.93 -4.13 16.55
N PHE A 161 -15.14 -3.90 17.08
CA PHE A 161 -15.48 -4.15 18.48
C PHE A 161 -16.96 -4.52 18.62
N SER A 162 -17.25 -5.38 19.59
CA SER A 162 -18.62 -5.71 19.99
C SER A 162 -18.70 -5.94 21.49
N ASP A 163 -19.66 -5.30 22.15
CA ASP A 163 -20.00 -5.51 23.56
C ASP A 163 -21.52 -5.68 23.70
N PHE A 164 -21.92 -6.74 24.41
CA PHE A 164 -23.30 -7.16 24.58
C PHE A 164 -23.68 -7.07 26.06
N GLY A 165 -23.72 -5.84 26.57
CA GLY A 165 -24.10 -5.53 27.94
C GLY A 165 -25.61 -5.29 28.08
N ALA A 166 -25.96 -4.26 28.87
CA ALA A 166 -27.35 -3.80 28.99
C ALA A 166 -27.93 -3.27 27.67
N VAL A 167 -27.05 -2.76 26.79
CA VAL A 167 -27.30 -2.37 25.41
C VAL A 167 -26.21 -3.00 24.53
N VAL A 168 -26.46 -3.08 23.24
CA VAL A 168 -25.46 -3.54 22.26
C VAL A 168 -24.61 -2.34 21.86
N ARG A 169 -23.28 -2.52 21.92
CA ARG A 169 -22.29 -1.56 21.41
C ARG A 169 -21.49 -2.21 20.31
N LEU A 170 -21.47 -1.60 19.14
CA LEU A 170 -20.62 -2.01 18.03
C LEU A 170 -19.68 -0.88 17.64
N GLN A 171 -18.45 -1.23 17.27
CA GLN A 171 -17.62 -0.36 16.45
C GLN A 171 -17.45 -1.01 15.09
N ILE A 172 -17.69 -0.22 14.05
CA ILE A 172 -17.58 -0.65 12.66
C ILE A 172 -16.64 0.29 11.92
N LEU A 173 -15.81 -0.28 11.06
CA LEU A 173 -14.98 0.47 10.13
C LEU A 173 -15.64 0.45 8.76
N LEU A 174 -15.87 1.63 8.20
CA LEU A 174 -16.52 1.84 6.90
C LEU A 174 -15.63 2.71 6.02
N ARG A 175 -15.66 2.48 4.70
CA ARG A 175 -15.05 3.41 3.74
C ARG A 175 -15.81 4.73 3.77
N ASP A 176 -15.09 5.84 3.66
CA ASP A 176 -15.70 7.17 3.71
C ASP A 176 -16.72 7.39 2.58
N CYS A 177 -16.54 6.74 1.43
CA CYS A 177 -17.50 6.77 0.32
C CYS A 177 -18.85 6.08 0.64
N ASP A 178 -18.84 5.12 1.58
CA ASP A 178 -20.03 4.37 1.99
C ASP A 178 -20.75 5.01 3.18
N LEU A 179 -20.14 6.00 3.86
CA LEU A 179 -20.73 6.66 5.03
C LEU A 179 -22.08 7.33 4.74
N PRO A 180 -22.23 8.25 3.75
CA PRO A 180 -23.52 8.91 3.55
C PRO A 180 -24.69 7.97 3.24
N PRO A 181 -24.57 6.96 2.34
CA PRO A 181 -25.67 6.03 2.11
C PRO A 181 -25.89 5.08 3.30
N PHE A 182 -24.86 4.73 4.07
CA PHE A 182 -25.01 3.93 5.28
C PHE A 182 -25.79 4.68 6.37
N GLU A 183 -25.42 5.92 6.68
CA GLU A 183 -26.09 6.75 7.69
C GLU A 183 -27.57 6.95 7.38
N LYS A 184 -27.89 7.16 6.09
CA LYS A 184 -29.27 7.28 5.62
C LYS A 184 -30.07 5.99 5.87
N GLU A 185 -29.56 4.84 5.44
CA GLU A 185 -30.24 3.55 5.61
C GLU A 185 -30.37 3.16 7.09
N LEU A 186 -29.33 3.41 7.90
CA LEU A 186 -29.36 3.19 9.34
C LEU A 186 -30.45 4.04 10.01
N THR A 187 -30.57 5.32 9.63
CA THR A 187 -31.59 6.23 10.16
C THR A 187 -32.99 5.74 9.82
N GLU A 188 -33.24 5.35 8.56
CA GLU A 188 -34.54 4.84 8.11
C GLU A 188 -34.91 3.53 8.82
N LEU A 189 -33.95 2.59 8.93
CA LEU A 189 -34.13 1.28 9.54
C LEU A 189 -34.41 1.34 11.04
N THR A 190 -33.83 2.32 11.72
CA THR A 190 -33.93 2.49 13.18
C THR A 190 -34.95 3.55 13.59
N ALA A 191 -35.67 4.15 12.63
CA ALA A 191 -36.52 5.31 12.87
C ALA A 191 -35.80 6.42 13.66
N ALA A 192 -34.54 6.67 13.30
CA ALA A 192 -33.62 7.63 13.92
C ALA A 192 -33.30 7.38 15.42
N GLN A 193 -33.54 6.16 15.93
CA GLN A 193 -33.15 5.79 17.31
C GLN A 193 -31.64 5.61 17.48
N VAL A 194 -30.92 5.32 16.40
CA VAL A 194 -29.48 5.07 16.43
C VAL A 194 -28.78 6.15 15.61
N VAL A 195 -27.86 6.87 16.25
CA VAL A 195 -27.03 7.89 15.60
C VAL A 195 -25.56 7.45 15.73
N PRO A 196 -24.88 7.13 14.61
CA PRO A 196 -23.49 6.74 14.64
C PRO A 196 -22.61 7.89 15.13
N GLN A 197 -21.58 7.56 15.92
CA GLN A 197 -20.58 8.52 16.39
C GLN A 197 -19.23 8.20 15.75
N ALA A 198 -18.63 9.15 15.05
CA ALA A 198 -17.29 8.97 14.49
C ALA A 198 -16.24 8.95 15.62
N ILE A 199 -15.43 7.89 15.65
CA ILE A 199 -14.33 7.72 16.61
C ILE A 199 -13.04 8.26 15.99
N GLU A 200 -12.63 7.67 14.87
CA GLU A 200 -11.38 8.03 14.20
C GLU A 200 -11.46 7.84 12.68
N LYS A 201 -10.57 8.54 11.98
CA LYS A 201 -10.33 8.34 10.55
C LYS A 201 -8.98 7.69 10.37
N ARG A 202 -8.93 6.63 9.57
CA ARG A 202 -7.68 5.94 9.20
C ARG A 202 -7.75 5.39 7.79
N PHE A 203 -6.58 5.28 7.16
CA PHE A 203 -6.44 4.52 5.93
C PHE A 203 -6.41 3.03 6.27
N ALA A 204 -7.31 2.25 5.67
CA ALA A 204 -7.38 0.82 5.88
C ALA A 204 -7.78 0.08 4.60
N CYS A 205 -7.39 -1.18 4.53
CA CYS A 205 -7.94 -2.11 3.56
C CYS A 205 -9.19 -2.74 4.16
N ILE A 206 -10.30 -2.54 3.47
CA ILE A 206 -11.56 -3.23 3.73
C ILE A 206 -11.78 -4.11 2.51
N GLU A 207 -11.74 -5.43 2.71
CA GLU A 207 -11.99 -6.39 1.65
C GLU A 207 -13.47 -6.28 1.23
N GLY A 208 -13.67 -6.10 -0.08
CA GLY A 208 -14.98 -6.04 -0.72
C GLY A 208 -15.52 -7.42 -1.03
#